data_AF-A0A847VAU0-F1
#
_entry.id   AF-A0A847VAU0-F1
#
_cell.length_a   1.000
_cell.length_b   1.000
_cell.length_c   1.000
_cell.angle_alpha   90.00
_cell.angle_beta   90.00
_cell.angle_gamma   90.00
#
_symmetry.space_group_name_H-M   'P 1'
#
loop_
_entity.id
_entity.type
_entity.pdbx_description
1 polymer ?
#
loop_
_entity_poly.entity_id
_entity_poly.type
_entity_poly.pdbx_seq_one_letter_code
_entity_poly.pdbx_strand_id
1 'polypeptide(L)'
;MGTRREFACPACGYRAVVSGGDDCGFFVATRTGVCTRCREVVDVVSSETPWDPGSSASYCFLRCPTCDGTIRPWRERACPRCGGRMEPDEAGVVIHWD
;
A
#
# COMPACT_ATOMS: atom_id res chain seq x y z
N MET A 1 11.75 11.00 -0.63
CA MET A 1 11.54 10.04 -1.73
C MET A 1 10.75 8.90 -1.16
N GLY A 2 9.69 8.53 -1.85
CA GLY A 2 8.90 7.38 -1.45
C GLY A 2 9.68 6.09 -1.71
N THR A 3 9.29 5.03 -1.02
CA THR A 3 9.91 3.71 -1.16
C THR A 3 8.86 2.63 -1.37
N ARG A 4 9.16 1.65 -2.21
CA ARG A 4 8.41 0.40 -2.31
C ARG A 4 9.36 -0.76 -2.06
N ARG A 5 8.81 -1.84 -1.51
CA ARG A 5 9.52 -3.11 -1.33
C ARG A 5 8.54 -4.26 -1.55
N GLU A 6 9.07 -5.43 -1.84
CA GLU A 6 8.26 -6.64 -1.94
C GLU A 6 7.83 -7.11 -0.55
N PHE A 7 6.57 -7.51 -0.43
CA PHE A 7 6.02 -8.25 0.69
C PHE A 7 5.48 -9.57 0.17
N ALA A 8 5.89 -10.68 0.80
CA ALA A 8 5.45 -12.01 0.43
C ALA A 8 4.72 -12.69 1.60
N CYS A 9 3.65 -13.42 1.29
CA CYS A 9 2.99 -14.28 2.24
C CYS A 9 3.58 -15.70 2.15
N PRO A 10 4.28 -16.20 3.18
CA PRO A 10 4.85 -17.55 3.15
C PRO A 10 3.77 -18.65 3.12
N ALA A 11 2.56 -18.37 3.62
CA ALA A 11 1.49 -19.36 3.72
C ALA A 11 0.79 -19.66 2.38
N CYS A 12 0.68 -18.69 1.47
CA CYS A 12 -0.04 -18.88 0.21
C CYS A 12 0.70 -18.36 -1.03
N GLY A 13 1.92 -17.84 -0.87
CA GLY A 13 2.76 -17.34 -1.97
C GLY A 13 2.30 -15.99 -2.57
N TYR A 14 1.28 -15.34 -2.01
CA TYR A 14 0.83 -14.03 -2.48
C TYR A 14 1.93 -12.98 -2.27
N ARG A 15 2.16 -12.13 -3.27
CA ARG A 15 3.20 -11.09 -3.26
C ARG A 15 2.60 -9.73 -3.62
N ALA A 16 3.15 -8.67 -3.05
CA ALA A 16 2.79 -7.29 -3.37
C ALA A 16 4.01 -6.38 -3.25
N VAL A 17 4.21 -5.47 -4.20
CA VAL A 17 5.27 -4.46 -4.15
C VAL A 17 4.62 -3.13 -3.81
N VAL A 18 4.79 -2.68 -2.57
CA VAL A 18 4.09 -1.53 -1.98
C VAL A 18 4.97 -0.82 -0.96
N SER A 19 4.58 0.38 -0.53
CA SER A 19 5.29 1.12 0.51
C SER A 19 5.23 0.44 1.89
N GLY A 20 4.13 -0.27 2.16
CA GLY A 20 3.90 -0.98 3.42
C GLY A 20 3.28 -0.14 4.53
N GLY A 21 2.75 1.04 4.20
CA GLY A 21 2.16 1.99 5.13
C GLY A 21 1.88 3.34 4.46
N ASP A 22 1.80 4.40 5.27
CA ASP A 22 1.82 5.77 4.76
C ASP A 22 3.24 6.10 4.26
N ASP A 23 3.36 6.73 3.10
CA ASP A 23 4.64 7.04 2.47
C ASP A 23 4.55 8.33 1.64
N CYS A 24 5.69 8.98 1.40
CA CYS A 24 5.72 10.32 0.82
C CYS A 24 6.89 10.51 -0.15
N GLY A 25 6.51 10.80 -1.40
CA GLY A 25 7.41 11.31 -2.42
C GLY A 25 7.55 12.84 -2.37
N PHE A 26 8.08 13.42 -3.44
CA PHE A 26 8.19 14.88 -3.58
C PHE A 26 6.90 15.55 -4.07
N PHE A 27 6.15 14.86 -4.92
CA PHE A 27 4.93 15.36 -5.55
C PHE A 27 3.67 14.77 -4.92
N VAL A 28 3.72 13.54 -4.40
CA VAL A 28 2.53 12.88 -3.83
C VAL A 28 2.81 12.13 -2.53
N ALA A 29 1.78 12.00 -1.69
CA ALA A 29 1.76 11.07 -0.56
C ALA A 29 0.88 9.86 -0.89
N THR A 30 1.35 8.66 -0.59
CA THR A 30 0.61 7.41 -0.80
C THR A 30 0.30 6.73 0.53
N ARG A 31 -0.68 5.83 0.51
CA ARG A 31 -0.96 4.92 1.61
C ARG A 31 -1.16 3.51 1.09
N THR A 32 -0.59 2.53 1.78
CA THR A 32 -0.81 1.12 1.46
C THR A 32 -2.10 0.62 2.11
N GLY A 33 -2.99 0.04 1.30
CA GLY A 33 -4.25 -0.52 1.76
C GLY A 33 -4.61 -1.83 1.06
N VAL A 34 -5.71 -2.44 1.49
CA VAL A 34 -6.28 -3.63 0.86
C VAL A 34 -7.54 -3.26 0.11
N CYS A 35 -7.61 -3.62 -1.17
CA CYS A 35 -8.87 -3.53 -1.91
C CYS A 35 -9.84 -4.60 -1.42
N THR A 36 -11.03 -4.17 -1.01
CA THR A 36 -12.11 -5.06 -0.57
C THR A 36 -12.72 -5.92 -1.68
N ARG A 37 -12.52 -5.53 -2.95
CA ARG A 37 -13.06 -6.23 -4.12
C ARG A 37 -12.08 -7.25 -4.70
N CYS A 38 -10.92 -6.80 -5.19
CA CYS A 38 -9.94 -7.70 -5.83
C CYS A 38 -9.03 -8.44 -4.84
N ARG A 39 -9.06 -8.06 -3.54
CA ARG A 39 -8.21 -8.62 -2.48
C ARG A 39 -6.72 -8.48 -2.76
N GLU A 40 -6.33 -7.33 -3.30
CA GLU A 40 -4.93 -6.95 -3.50
C GLU A 40 -4.49 -5.91 -2.46
N VAL A 41 -3.21 -5.98 -2.08
CA VAL A 41 -2.52 -4.91 -1.34
C VAL A 41 -1.99 -3.92 -2.36
N VAL A 42 -2.36 -2.65 -2.24
CA VAL A 42 -2.07 -1.59 -3.21
C VAL A 42 -1.64 -0.31 -2.50
N ASP A 43 -0.75 0.45 -3.14
CA ASP A 43 -0.55 1.86 -2.79
C ASP A 43 -1.58 2.71 -3.52
N VAL A 44 -2.16 3.67 -2.81
CA VAL A 44 -3.09 4.66 -3.36
C VAL A 44 -2.63 6.06 -3.02
N VAL A 45 -2.76 6.97 -3.98
CA VAL A 45 -2.48 8.40 -3.75
C VAL A 45 -3.48 8.90 -2.71
N SER A 46 -2.94 9.45 -1.64
CA SER A 46 -3.71 10.05 -0.54
C SER A 46 -3.63 11.57 -0.53
N SER A 47 -2.64 12.16 -1.18
CA SER A 47 -2.53 13.61 -1.37
C SER A 47 -1.64 13.92 -2.58
N GLU A 48 -2.03 14.92 -3.38
CA GLU A 48 -1.21 15.52 -4.45
C GLU A 48 -0.47 16.78 -3.97
N THR A 49 -0.66 17.17 -2.72
CA THR A 49 0.02 18.28 -2.05
C THR A 49 0.63 17.79 -0.75
N PRO A 50 1.59 16.85 -0.79
CA PRO A 50 2.07 16.10 0.38
C PRO A 50 2.62 16.97 1.52
N TRP A 51 3.07 18.18 1.19
CA TRP A 51 3.66 19.13 2.14
C TRP A 51 2.63 20.02 2.86
N ASP A 52 1.37 19.98 2.44
CA ASP A 52 0.28 20.75 3.07
C ASP A 52 -0.34 19.97 4.25
N PRO A 53 -0.26 20.50 5.49
CA PRO A 53 -0.82 19.85 6.67
C PRO A 53 -2.33 19.63 6.55
N GLY A 54 -2.75 18.36 6.50
CA GLY A 54 -4.16 17.99 6.44
C GLY A 54 -4.68 17.61 5.05
N SER A 55 -3.83 17.66 4.02
CA SER A 55 -4.19 17.27 2.65
C SER A 55 -4.38 15.76 2.45
N SER A 56 -4.01 14.92 3.43
CA SER A 56 -4.10 13.47 3.28
C SER A 56 -5.55 12.97 3.40
N ALA A 57 -6.07 12.37 2.34
CA ALA A 57 -7.38 11.77 2.29
C ALA A 57 -7.52 10.58 3.25
N SER A 58 -8.71 10.48 3.85
CA SER A 58 -9.11 9.30 4.63
C SER A 58 -9.35 8.09 3.72
N TYR A 59 -9.09 6.87 4.23
CA TYR A 59 -9.28 5.61 3.51
C TYR A 59 -10.67 5.44 2.87
N CYS A 60 -11.72 6.03 3.45
CA CYS A 60 -13.08 5.96 2.90
C CYS A 60 -13.24 6.65 1.53
N PHE A 61 -12.33 7.54 1.15
CA PHE A 61 -12.31 8.20 -0.16
C PHE A 61 -11.35 7.53 -1.15
N LEU A 62 -10.56 6.55 -0.70
CA LEU A 62 -9.54 5.92 -1.53
C LEU A 62 -10.13 4.77 -2.34
N ARG A 63 -9.77 4.73 -3.63
CA ARG A 63 -10.25 3.75 -4.60
C ARG A 63 -9.09 2.92 -5.15
N CYS A 64 -9.37 1.64 -5.39
CA CYS A 64 -8.40 0.73 -5.97
C CYS A 64 -8.07 1.16 -7.41
N PRO A 65 -6.78 1.31 -7.77
CA PRO A 65 -6.40 1.74 -9.10
C PRO A 65 -6.77 0.69 -10.17
N THR A 66 -6.89 -0.58 -9.80
CA THR A 66 -7.15 -1.69 -10.74
C THR A 66 -8.63 -1.92 -11.00
N CYS A 67 -9.47 -1.82 -9.98
CA CYS A 67 -10.87 -2.27 -10.05
C CYS A 67 -11.89 -1.31 -9.44
N ASP A 68 -11.43 -0.10 -9.07
CA ASP A 68 -12.21 0.96 -8.43
C ASP A 68 -12.95 0.50 -7.14
N GLY A 69 -12.50 -0.58 -6.50
CA GLY A 69 -13.06 -1.04 -5.23
C GLY A 69 -12.63 -0.16 -4.06
N THR A 70 -13.42 -0.14 -2.99
CA THR A 70 -13.09 0.58 -1.74
C THR A 70 -11.84 -0.01 -1.09
N ILE A 71 -10.96 0.88 -0.63
CA ILE A 71 -9.74 0.51 0.10
C ILE A 71 -9.99 0.55 1.61
N ARG A 72 -9.44 -0.44 2.30
CA ARG A 72 -9.35 -0.45 3.77
C ARG A 72 -7.88 -0.42 4.22
N PRO A 73 -7.57 0.03 5.44
CA PRO A 73 -6.21 0.00 5.97
C PRO A 73 -5.62 -1.41 5.94
N TRP A 74 -4.36 -1.53 5.51
CA TRP A 74 -3.63 -2.79 5.58
C TRP A 74 -3.00 -2.97 6.97
N ARG A 75 -3.76 -3.58 7.89
CA ARG A 75 -3.34 -3.74 9.30
C ARG A 75 -2.45 -4.97 9.47
N GLU A 76 -1.43 -4.84 10.32
CA GLU A 76 -0.54 -5.93 10.76
C GLU A 76 0.12 -6.70 9.60
N ARG A 77 0.16 -6.11 8.40
CA ARG A 77 0.60 -6.77 7.17
C ARG A 77 -0.17 -8.08 6.89
N ALA A 78 -1.45 -8.12 7.22
CA ALA A 78 -2.28 -9.31 7.04
C ALA A 78 -2.53 -9.61 5.56
N CYS A 79 -2.27 -10.85 5.14
CA CYS A 79 -2.48 -11.30 3.77
C CYS A 79 -3.98 -11.26 3.41
N PRO A 80 -4.37 -10.58 2.32
CA PRO A 80 -5.77 -10.49 1.93
C PRO A 80 -6.33 -11.81 1.34
N ARG A 81 -5.47 -12.80 1.06
CA ARG A 81 -5.86 -14.09 0.46
C ARG A 81 -6.12 -15.17 1.49
N CYS A 82 -5.26 -15.29 2.50
CA CYS A 82 -5.32 -16.36 3.51
C CYS A 82 -5.39 -15.87 4.96
N GLY A 83 -5.22 -14.57 5.22
CA GLY A 83 -5.18 -14.00 6.57
C GLY A 83 -3.84 -14.15 7.31
N GLY A 84 -2.89 -14.93 6.79
CA GLY A 84 -1.54 -15.04 7.36
C GLY A 84 -0.75 -13.74 7.29
N ARG A 85 0.32 -13.59 8.06
CA ARG A 85 1.17 -12.39 8.03
C ARG A 85 2.05 -12.37 6.78
N MET A 86 2.17 -11.21 6.14
CA MET A 86 3.12 -10.97 5.06
C MET A 86 4.43 -10.43 5.62
N GLU A 87 5.53 -10.90 5.05
CA GLU A 87 6.89 -10.56 5.44
C GLU A 87 7.52 -9.69 4.34
N PRO A 88 8.19 -8.58 4.71
CA PRO A 88 8.97 -7.83 3.75
C PRO A 88 10.16 -8.67 3.30
N ASP A 89 10.54 -8.55 2.03
CA ASP A 89 11.83 -9.05 1.58
C ASP A 89 12.95 -8.11 2.08
N GLU A 90 13.53 -8.44 3.23
CA GLU A 90 14.61 -7.66 3.86
C GLU A 90 15.91 -7.66 3.03
N ALA A 91 16.12 -8.69 2.20
CA ALA A 91 17.23 -8.75 1.24
C ALA A 91 16.85 -8.15 -0.13
N GLY A 92 15.58 -7.77 -0.29
CA GLY A 92 15.00 -7.32 -1.54
C GLY A 92 15.40 -5.90 -1.91
N VAL A 93 15.26 -5.60 -3.20
CA VAL A 93 15.52 -4.27 -3.73
C VAL A 93 14.47 -3.29 -3.20
N VAL A 94 14.94 -2.21 -2.58
CA VAL A 94 14.10 -1.05 -2.29
C VAL A 94 13.99 -0.22 -3.56
N ILE A 95 12.76 -0.02 -4.04
CA ILE A 95 12.46 0.80 -5.20
C ILE A 95 12.15 2.20 -4.69
N HIS A 96 12.97 3.17 -5.05
CA HIS A 96 12.65 4.58 -4.83
C HIS A 96 11.66 5.04 -5.89
N TRP A 97 10.66 5.80 -5.46
CA TRP A 97 9.69 6.44 -6.33
C TRP A 97 9.51 7.89 -5.90
N ASP A 98 9.10 8.70 -6.86
CA ASP A 98 9.16 10.17 -6.82
C ASP A 98 10.59 10.74 -6.76
#